data_AF-A0A971RBJ6-F1
#
_entry.id   AF-A0A971RBJ6-F1
#
_cell.length_a   1.000
_cell.length_b   1.000
_cell.length_c   1.000
_cell.angle_alpha   90.00
_cell.angle_beta   90.00
_cell.angle_gamma   90.00
#
_symmetry.space_group_name_H-M   'P 1'
#
loop_
_entity.id
_entity.type
_entity.pdbx_description
1 polymer ?
#
loop_
_entity_poly.entity_id
_entity_poly.type
_entity_poly.pdbx_seq_one_letter_code
_entity_poly.pdbx_strand_id
1 'polypeptide(L)'
;METNYLEVAKSWLGVGFDDETKKEVARLMREDPKELEDSFYRLLEFGTGGLRGIMGVGTNRMNKYTVGMSTQGLANYLKSYFKDSDNISVVIAYDSRNNSREFSMIASRVLMANGINVFLFDNIRPTPELSFAIRHLKCQAGIMITASHNPKEYNGYKVFWEDGAQIIAPHDKNIIAEVASITSVTQVNFGDDLTLFPTPVGEEVDKAFLDAVLSLALSPDSVKRHSDLKIVYTPLHGTGVRLVPQGLRLLGFSNIYNVDAQDVSDGNFPTVVS
;
A
#
# COMPACT_ATOMS: atom_id res chain seq x y z
N MET A 1 -10.95 -14.62 25.30
CA MET A 1 -9.75 -15.18 25.94
C MET A 1 -8.67 -14.14 25.77
N GLU A 2 -8.15 -13.56 26.85
CA GLU A 2 -6.96 -12.72 26.76
C GLU A 2 -5.84 -13.57 26.16
N THR A 3 -5.32 -13.10 25.02
CA THR A 3 -4.23 -13.80 24.34
C THR A 3 -2.99 -13.60 25.20
N ASN A 4 -2.33 -14.68 25.61
CA ASN A 4 -1.06 -14.59 26.33
C ASN A 4 0.00 -14.03 25.38
N TYR A 5 0.21 -12.71 25.38
CA TYR A 5 1.11 -12.03 24.44
C TYR A 5 2.54 -12.61 24.48
N LEU A 6 2.99 -13.15 25.62
CA LEU A 6 4.29 -13.79 25.76
C LEU A 6 4.37 -15.10 24.97
N GLU A 7 3.29 -15.88 24.90
CA GLU A 7 3.25 -17.09 24.08
C GLU A 7 3.28 -16.74 22.60
N VAL A 8 2.52 -15.71 22.19
CA VAL A 8 2.55 -15.21 20.81
C VAL A 8 3.94 -14.69 20.44
N ALA A 9 4.54 -13.86 21.30
CA ALA A 9 5.90 -13.37 21.10
C ALA A 9 6.92 -14.51 20.99
N LYS A 10 6.85 -15.53 21.85
CA LYS A 10 7.73 -16.71 21.77
C LYS A 10 7.55 -17.48 20.45
N SER A 11 6.33 -17.54 19.90
CA SER A 11 6.09 -18.19 18.61
C SER A 11 6.85 -17.50 17.46
N TRP A 12 7.10 -16.19 17.57
CA TRP A 12 7.89 -15.42 16.59
C TRP A 12 9.40 -15.69 16.68
N LEU A 13 9.85 -16.47 17.67
CA LEU A 13 11.21 -17.02 17.71
C LEU A 13 11.34 -18.33 16.90
N GLY A 14 10.23 -18.87 16.39
CA GLY A 14 10.12 -20.16 15.73
C GLY A 14 10.37 -20.16 14.22
N VAL A 15 9.87 -21.20 13.56
CA VAL A 15 9.97 -21.38 12.10
C VAL A 15 9.08 -20.37 11.37
N GLY A 16 9.52 -19.91 10.19
CA GLY A 16 8.77 -18.97 9.34
C GLY A 16 9.11 -17.49 9.58
N PHE A 17 9.88 -17.19 10.63
CA PHE A 17 10.44 -15.87 10.89
C PHE A 17 11.93 -15.84 10.59
N ASP A 18 12.40 -14.74 10.02
CA ASP A 18 13.81 -14.51 9.75
C ASP A 18 14.61 -14.14 11.01
N ASP A 19 15.94 -14.16 10.88
CA ASP A 19 16.84 -13.95 11.99
C ASP A 19 16.78 -12.52 12.55
N GLU A 20 16.50 -11.52 11.70
CA GLU A 20 16.35 -10.13 12.15
C GLU A 20 15.11 -9.95 13.03
N THR A 21 13.96 -10.51 12.61
CA THR A 21 12.74 -10.52 13.39
C THR A 21 12.95 -11.23 14.72
N LYS A 22 13.58 -12.40 14.71
CA LYS A 22 13.86 -13.18 15.93
C LYS A 22 14.74 -12.42 16.89
N LYS A 23 15.78 -11.74 16.39
CA LYS A 23 16.68 -10.91 17.20
C LYS A 23 15.93 -9.76 17.85
N GLU A 24 15.07 -9.07 17.10
CA GLU A 24 14.31 -7.94 17.64
C GLU A 24 13.28 -8.38 18.68
N VAL A 25 12.54 -9.46 18.44
CA VAL A 25 11.62 -10.03 19.44
C VAL A 25 12.38 -10.44 20.70
N ALA A 26 13.51 -11.14 20.57
CA ALA A 26 14.34 -11.52 21.71
C ALA A 26 14.92 -10.32 22.47
N ARG A 27 15.21 -9.21 21.77
CA ARG A 27 15.64 -7.94 22.36
C ARG A 27 14.51 -7.33 23.19
N LEU A 28 13.32 -7.16 22.62
CA LEU A 28 12.14 -6.61 23.31
C LEU A 28 11.79 -7.44 24.56
N MET A 29 11.87 -8.77 24.48
CA MET A 29 11.65 -9.65 25.64
C MET A 29 12.60 -9.40 26.83
N ARG A 30 13.82 -8.90 26.57
CA ARG A 30 14.81 -8.62 27.63
C ARG A 30 14.82 -7.16 28.07
N GLU A 31 14.65 -6.25 27.12
CA GLU A 31 14.97 -4.83 27.29
C GLU A 31 13.73 -3.94 27.36
N ASP A 32 12.61 -4.32 26.72
CA ASP A 32 11.39 -3.51 26.68
C ASP A 32 10.11 -4.35 26.69
N PRO A 33 9.74 -4.92 27.87
CA PRO A 33 8.53 -5.73 28.00
C PRO A 33 7.24 -4.97 27.68
N LYS A 34 7.24 -3.64 27.82
CA LYS A 34 6.07 -2.80 27.53
C LYS A 34 5.83 -2.70 26.02
N GLU A 35 6.88 -2.43 25.26
CA GLU A 35 6.80 -2.43 23.80
C GLU A 35 6.50 -3.84 23.26
N LEU A 36 7.04 -4.89 23.89
CA LEU A 36 6.67 -6.27 23.57
C LEU A 36 5.18 -6.52 23.78
N GLU A 37 4.63 -6.14 24.93
CA GLU A 37 3.20 -6.29 25.21
C GLU A 37 2.37 -5.56 24.15
N ASP A 38 2.65 -4.27 23.89
CA ASP A 38 1.91 -3.49 22.88
C ASP A 38 2.03 -4.07 21.46
N SER A 39 3.15 -4.71 21.14
CA SER A 39 3.39 -5.35 19.84
C SER A 39 2.61 -6.66 19.65
N PHE A 40 2.27 -7.37 20.73
CA PHE A 40 1.78 -8.76 20.68
C PHE A 40 0.43 -9.02 21.38
N TYR A 41 -0.13 -8.05 22.13
CA TYR A 41 -1.37 -8.27 22.88
C TYR A 41 -2.63 -8.48 22.02
N ARG A 42 -2.58 -8.06 20.75
CA ARG A 42 -3.68 -8.22 19.80
C ARG A 42 -3.18 -8.41 18.37
N LEU A 43 -4.11 -8.74 17.48
CA LEU A 43 -3.90 -8.64 16.04
C LEU A 43 -4.13 -7.19 15.59
N LEU A 44 -3.38 -6.75 14.59
CA LEU A 44 -3.64 -5.48 13.93
C LEU A 44 -5.01 -5.54 13.25
N GLU A 45 -5.91 -4.64 13.64
CA GLU A 45 -7.30 -4.68 13.18
C GLU A 45 -7.41 -4.32 11.69
N PHE A 46 -8.07 -5.20 10.94
CA PHE A 46 -8.46 -4.95 9.55
C PHE A 46 -9.74 -4.12 9.55
N GLY A 47 -9.58 -2.81 9.37
CA GLY A 47 -10.71 -1.90 9.22
C GLY A 47 -11.41 -2.08 7.86
N THR A 48 -12.54 -1.41 7.67
CA THR A 48 -13.32 -1.47 6.41
C THR A 48 -12.48 -1.20 5.16
N GLY A 49 -11.44 -0.37 5.29
CA GLY A 49 -10.55 0.00 4.20
C GLY A 49 -9.21 -0.73 4.12
N GLY A 50 -8.93 -1.69 4.99
CA GLY A 50 -7.63 -2.36 5.11
C GLY A 50 -6.93 -2.15 6.46
N LEU A 51 -5.63 -2.48 6.51
CA LEU A 51 -4.79 -2.38 7.69
C LEU A 51 -4.09 -1.03 7.80
N ARG A 52 -3.89 -0.59 9.04
CA ARG A 52 -3.02 0.54 9.35
C ARG A 52 -2.45 0.38 10.75
N GLY A 53 -1.15 0.58 10.90
CA GLY A 53 -0.48 0.45 12.18
C GLY A 53 0.95 0.93 12.16
N ILE A 54 1.53 1.01 13.35
CA ILE A 54 2.95 1.29 13.56
C ILE A 54 3.76 0.16 12.94
N MET A 55 4.84 0.48 12.25
CA MET A 55 5.78 -0.51 11.73
C MET A 55 6.61 -1.12 12.86
N GLY A 56 6.82 -2.43 12.83
CA GLY A 56 7.60 -3.13 13.85
C GLY A 56 7.32 -4.63 13.89
N VAL A 57 8.00 -5.35 14.79
CA VAL A 57 7.72 -6.77 15.02
C VAL A 57 6.44 -6.96 15.82
N GLY A 58 5.75 -8.06 15.59
CA GLY A 58 4.56 -8.44 16.34
C GLY A 58 3.25 -8.37 15.57
N THR A 59 2.22 -8.95 16.18
CA THR A 59 0.91 -9.14 15.56
C THR A 59 0.09 -7.85 15.49
N ASN A 60 0.38 -6.87 16.34
CA ASN A 60 -0.24 -5.54 16.36
C ASN A 60 0.63 -4.49 15.62
N ARG A 61 1.40 -4.92 14.61
CA ARG A 61 2.30 -4.05 13.83
C ARG A 61 2.17 -4.30 12.33
N MET A 62 2.51 -3.27 11.56
CA MET A 62 2.78 -3.40 10.12
C MET A 62 4.18 -3.98 9.92
N ASN A 63 4.26 -5.14 9.30
CA ASN A 63 5.50 -5.79 8.91
C ASN A 63 5.24 -6.74 7.73
N LYS A 64 6.31 -7.36 7.23
CA LYS A 64 6.23 -8.27 6.09
C LYS A 64 5.32 -9.47 6.30
N TYR A 65 5.18 -9.96 7.54
CA TYR A 65 4.32 -11.10 7.82
C TYR A 65 2.85 -10.68 7.85
N THR A 66 2.53 -9.55 8.48
CA THR A 66 1.19 -8.96 8.44
C THR A 66 0.75 -8.67 6.99
N VAL A 67 1.63 -8.08 6.17
CA VAL A 67 1.37 -7.82 4.74
C VAL A 67 1.21 -9.14 3.97
N GLY A 68 2.08 -10.11 4.21
CA GLY A 68 2.02 -11.43 3.57
C GLY A 68 0.74 -12.19 3.88
N MET A 69 0.35 -12.27 5.15
CA MET A 69 -0.90 -12.93 5.58
C MET A 69 -2.13 -12.22 4.99
N SER A 70 -2.15 -10.89 5.01
CA SER A 70 -3.25 -10.10 4.41
C SER A 70 -3.36 -10.36 2.91
N THR A 71 -2.22 -10.43 2.23
CA THR A 71 -2.16 -10.68 0.79
C THR A 71 -2.53 -12.12 0.44
N GLN A 72 -2.15 -13.09 1.26
CA GLN A 72 -2.53 -14.48 1.07
C GLN A 72 -4.06 -14.65 1.23
N GLY A 73 -4.67 -13.98 2.22
CA GLY A 73 -6.13 -13.99 2.38
C GLY A 73 -6.83 -13.32 1.19
N LEU A 74 -6.30 -12.20 0.69
CA LEU A 74 -6.78 -11.58 -0.55
C LEU A 74 -6.64 -12.52 -1.76
N ALA A 75 -5.51 -13.21 -1.90
CA ALA A 75 -5.27 -14.16 -2.99
C ALA A 75 -6.28 -15.31 -2.96
N ASN A 76 -6.55 -15.88 -1.79
CA ASN A 76 -7.56 -16.92 -1.61
C ASN A 76 -8.94 -16.42 -2.02
N TYR A 77 -9.34 -15.22 -1.56
CA TYR A 77 -10.62 -14.64 -1.90
C TYR A 77 -10.77 -14.35 -3.40
N LEU A 78 -9.73 -13.77 -4.03
CA LEU A 78 -9.75 -13.50 -5.46
C LEU A 78 -9.94 -14.78 -6.27
N LYS A 79 -9.23 -15.85 -5.92
CA LYS A 79 -9.33 -17.14 -6.63
C LYS A 79 -10.69 -17.81 -6.41
N SER A 80 -11.30 -17.67 -5.24
CA SER A 80 -12.63 -18.24 -4.98
C SER A 80 -13.74 -17.43 -5.65
N TYR A 81 -13.64 -16.09 -5.62
CA TYR A 81 -14.64 -15.19 -6.19
C TYR A 81 -14.60 -15.17 -7.73
N PHE A 82 -13.39 -15.11 -8.32
CA PHE A 82 -13.17 -15.12 -9.76
C PHE A 82 -12.76 -16.51 -10.28
N LYS A 83 -13.33 -17.57 -9.72
CA LYS A 83 -12.99 -18.98 -10.04
C LYS A 83 -13.12 -19.36 -11.52
N ASP A 84 -13.96 -18.64 -12.26
CA ASP A 84 -14.23 -18.86 -13.68
C ASP A 84 -13.34 -17.97 -14.58
N SER A 85 -12.42 -17.20 -13.99
CA SER A 85 -11.44 -16.37 -14.71
C SER A 85 -10.06 -17.01 -14.65
N ASP A 86 -9.49 -17.30 -15.81
CA ASP A 86 -8.11 -17.79 -15.94
C ASP A 86 -7.07 -16.66 -15.81
N ASN A 87 -7.50 -15.39 -15.75
CA ASN A 87 -6.63 -14.22 -15.82
C ASN A 87 -6.95 -13.21 -14.71
N ILE A 88 -6.80 -13.62 -13.45
CA ILE A 88 -6.91 -12.69 -12.32
C ILE A 88 -5.67 -11.79 -12.31
N SER A 89 -5.88 -10.47 -12.26
CA SER A 89 -4.80 -9.50 -12.12
C SER A 89 -5.05 -8.47 -11.02
N VAL A 90 -3.96 -8.02 -10.40
CA VAL A 90 -3.97 -7.02 -9.32
C VAL A 90 -2.94 -5.94 -9.64
N VAL A 91 -3.30 -4.67 -9.45
CA VAL A 91 -2.36 -3.55 -9.55
C VAL A 91 -1.99 -3.03 -8.16
N ILE A 92 -0.71 -2.73 -7.93
CA ILE A 92 -0.18 -2.30 -6.64
C ILE A 92 0.51 -0.95 -6.79
N ALA A 93 0.12 0.00 -5.94
CA ALA A 93 0.76 1.30 -5.78
C ALA A 93 1.20 1.49 -4.33
N TYR A 94 2.09 2.46 -4.11
CA TYR A 94 2.61 2.74 -2.79
C TYR A 94 3.01 4.22 -2.65
N ASP A 95 3.04 4.72 -1.42
CA ASP A 95 3.47 6.09 -1.11
C ASP A 95 4.95 6.18 -0.70
N SER A 96 5.42 7.37 -0.32
CA SER A 96 6.81 7.64 0.03
C SER A 96 7.26 7.08 1.38
N ARG A 97 6.37 6.50 2.20
CA ARG A 97 6.71 6.04 3.56
C ARG A 97 7.81 4.99 3.54
N ASN A 98 8.55 4.94 4.65
CA ASN A 98 9.53 3.89 4.87
C ASN A 98 8.87 2.50 4.72
N ASN A 99 9.59 1.56 4.11
CA ASN A 99 9.15 0.20 3.80
C ASN A 99 7.96 0.06 2.82
N SER A 100 7.37 1.15 2.31
CA SER A 100 6.24 1.06 1.37
C SER A 100 6.58 0.29 0.10
N ARG A 101 7.79 0.49 -0.45
CA ARG A 101 8.31 -0.27 -1.60
C ARG A 101 8.60 -1.74 -1.28
N GLU A 102 9.05 -2.03 -0.06
CA GLU A 102 9.33 -3.40 0.36
C GLU A 102 8.02 -4.18 0.53
N PHE A 103 7.04 -3.58 1.22
CA PHE A 103 5.73 -4.17 1.42
C PHE A 103 4.97 -4.37 0.10
N SER A 104 5.11 -3.46 -0.87
CA SER A 104 4.51 -3.65 -2.20
C SER A 104 5.13 -4.83 -2.95
N MET A 105 6.45 -5.04 -2.81
CA MET A 105 7.13 -6.21 -3.38
C MET A 105 6.73 -7.51 -2.68
N ILE A 106 6.59 -7.52 -1.35
CA ILE A 106 6.10 -8.69 -0.61
C ILE A 106 4.69 -9.06 -1.07
N ALA A 107 3.78 -8.08 -1.16
CA ALA A 107 2.44 -8.31 -1.66
C ALA A 107 2.46 -8.84 -3.11
N SER A 108 3.30 -8.28 -3.97
CA SER A 108 3.47 -8.75 -5.36
C SER A 108 3.88 -10.22 -5.40
N ARG A 109 4.89 -10.60 -4.62
CA ARG A 109 5.42 -11.98 -4.60
C ARG A 109 4.38 -12.98 -4.11
N VAL A 110 3.65 -12.65 -3.04
CA VAL A 110 2.59 -13.53 -2.53
C VAL A 110 1.49 -13.75 -3.58
N LEU A 111 1.05 -12.70 -4.28
CA LEU A 111 0.05 -12.84 -5.34
C LEU A 111 0.57 -13.68 -6.51
N MET A 112 1.77 -13.39 -7.02
CA MET A 112 2.37 -14.13 -8.13
C MET A 112 2.58 -15.60 -7.78
N ALA A 113 3.06 -15.90 -6.58
CA ALA A 113 3.24 -17.27 -6.10
C ALA A 113 1.91 -18.04 -5.97
N ASN A 114 0.78 -17.32 -5.87
CA ASN A 114 -0.56 -17.89 -5.89
C ASN A 114 -1.19 -17.94 -7.31
N GLY A 115 -0.44 -17.59 -8.34
CA GLY A 115 -0.86 -17.62 -9.76
C GLY A 115 -1.63 -16.39 -10.22
N ILE A 116 -1.52 -15.26 -9.51
CA ILE A 116 -2.19 -14.01 -9.86
C ILE A 116 -1.21 -13.09 -10.59
N ASN A 117 -1.65 -12.51 -11.71
CA ASN A 117 -0.85 -11.53 -12.45
C ASN A 117 -0.75 -10.23 -11.64
N VAL A 118 0.45 -9.64 -11.56
CA VAL A 118 0.66 -8.42 -10.78
C VAL A 118 1.22 -7.31 -11.66
N PHE A 119 0.57 -6.15 -11.58
CA PHE A 119 1.09 -4.88 -12.05
C PHE A 119 1.61 -4.09 -10.84
N LEU A 120 2.80 -3.52 -10.91
CA LEU A 120 3.40 -2.74 -9.82
C LEU A 120 3.91 -1.41 -10.36
N PHE A 121 3.47 -0.30 -9.76
CA PHE A 121 4.01 1.01 -10.10
C PHE A 121 5.52 1.09 -9.83
N ASP A 122 6.25 1.67 -10.79
CA ASP A 122 7.71 1.76 -10.78
C ASP A 122 8.29 2.65 -9.67
N ASN A 123 7.45 3.55 -9.17
CA ASN A 123 7.75 4.53 -8.15
C ASN A 123 6.45 4.90 -7.42
N ILE A 124 6.54 5.80 -6.43
CA ILE A 124 5.38 6.23 -5.67
C ILE A 124 4.32 6.81 -6.59
N ARG A 125 3.05 6.52 -6.33
CA ARG A 125 1.89 7.06 -7.05
C ARG A 125 0.71 7.28 -6.10
N PRO A 126 -0.15 8.29 -6.34
CA PRO A 126 -1.22 8.62 -5.42
C PRO A 126 -2.39 7.63 -5.54
N THR A 127 -3.16 7.48 -4.46
CA THR A 127 -4.34 6.59 -4.42
C THR A 127 -5.35 6.82 -5.56
N PRO A 128 -5.66 8.05 -6.01
CA PRO A 128 -6.57 8.26 -7.15
C PRO A 128 -6.07 7.64 -8.46
N GLU A 129 -4.76 7.60 -8.68
CA GLU A 129 -4.21 6.97 -9.88
C GLU A 129 -4.24 5.45 -9.79
N LEU A 130 -4.01 4.86 -8.60
CA LEU A 130 -4.27 3.43 -8.40
C LEU A 130 -5.73 3.09 -8.75
N SER A 131 -6.68 3.87 -8.23
CA SER A 131 -8.11 3.70 -8.50
C SER A 131 -8.42 3.73 -10.01
N PHE A 132 -7.83 4.69 -10.72
CA PHE A 132 -7.92 4.76 -12.19
C PHE A 132 -7.26 3.55 -12.87
N ALA A 133 -6.06 3.16 -12.44
CA ALA A 133 -5.26 2.10 -13.03
C ALA A 133 -5.94 0.74 -12.94
N ILE A 134 -6.65 0.45 -11.84
CA ILE A 134 -7.44 -0.79 -11.71
C ILE A 134 -8.40 -0.94 -12.88
N ARG A 135 -9.17 0.12 -13.16
CA ARG A 135 -10.16 0.13 -14.24
C ARG A 135 -9.51 0.16 -15.62
N HIS A 136 -8.41 0.91 -15.75
CA HIS A 136 -7.68 1.06 -17.00
C HIS A 136 -7.02 -0.25 -17.45
N LEU A 137 -6.38 -0.96 -16.51
CA LEU A 137 -5.70 -2.24 -16.72
C LEU A 137 -6.64 -3.45 -16.58
N LYS A 138 -7.92 -3.22 -16.23
CA LYS A 138 -8.96 -4.23 -16.01
C LYS A 138 -8.58 -5.27 -14.94
N CYS A 139 -7.90 -4.81 -13.89
CA CYS A 139 -7.56 -5.62 -12.73
C CYS A 139 -8.80 -5.91 -11.87
N GLN A 140 -8.82 -7.07 -11.23
CA GLN A 140 -9.89 -7.48 -10.32
C GLN A 140 -9.78 -6.82 -8.94
N ALA A 141 -8.57 -6.40 -8.58
CA ALA A 141 -8.34 -5.64 -7.36
C ALA A 141 -7.12 -4.72 -7.50
N GLY A 142 -6.96 -3.84 -6.52
CA GLY A 142 -5.72 -3.10 -6.31
C GLY A 142 -5.30 -3.02 -4.86
N ILE A 143 -4.00 -2.84 -4.62
CA ILE A 143 -3.43 -2.65 -3.29
C ILE A 143 -2.74 -1.29 -3.24
N MET A 144 -3.08 -0.48 -2.24
CA MET A 144 -2.35 0.73 -1.90
C MET A 144 -1.58 0.52 -0.60
N ILE A 145 -0.25 0.53 -0.66
CA ILE A 145 0.60 0.57 0.53
C ILE A 145 0.74 2.02 0.99
N THR A 146 0.00 2.39 2.03
CA THR A 146 -0.03 3.75 2.58
C THR A 146 -0.73 3.81 3.94
N ALA A 147 -0.24 4.68 4.82
CA ALA A 147 -0.99 5.14 6.00
C ALA A 147 -1.65 6.51 5.82
N SER A 148 -1.78 7.01 4.58
CA SER A 148 -2.39 8.30 4.25
C SER A 148 -1.72 9.47 5.01
N HIS A 149 -2.41 10.12 5.94
CA HIS A 149 -1.94 11.29 6.69
C HIS A 149 -1.33 10.94 8.05
N ASN A 150 -1.20 9.65 8.39
CA ASN A 150 -0.66 9.24 9.69
C ASN A 150 0.83 9.58 9.85
N PRO A 151 1.37 9.59 11.09
CA PRO A 151 2.81 9.80 11.33
C PRO A 151 3.71 8.83 10.55
N LYS A 152 4.98 9.19 10.37
CA LYS A 152 5.96 8.44 9.55
C LYS A 152 6.21 7.00 10.01
N GLU A 153 5.98 6.73 11.29
CA GLU A 153 6.13 5.41 11.91
C GLU A 153 5.02 4.44 11.45
N TYR A 154 3.91 4.98 10.91
CA TYR A 154 2.81 4.18 10.41
C TYR A 154 3.00 3.81 8.95
N ASN A 155 2.59 2.58 8.63
CA ASN A 155 2.29 2.18 7.26
C ASN A 155 0.88 1.54 7.21
N GLY A 156 0.45 1.12 6.04
CA GLY A 156 -0.86 0.50 5.86
C GLY A 156 -0.96 -0.29 4.58
N TYR A 157 -2.00 -1.11 4.52
CA TYR A 157 -2.32 -1.98 3.40
C TYR A 157 -3.81 -1.80 3.11
N LYS A 158 -4.15 -1.13 2.01
CA LYS A 158 -5.54 -0.89 1.62
C LYS A 158 -5.87 -1.67 0.37
N VAL A 159 -7.06 -2.26 0.33
CA VAL A 159 -7.55 -3.01 -0.83
C VAL A 159 -8.62 -2.20 -1.55
N PHE A 160 -8.56 -2.25 -2.87
CA PHE A 160 -9.53 -1.69 -3.80
C PHE A 160 -10.05 -2.80 -4.69
N TRP A 161 -11.30 -2.70 -5.14
CA TRP A 161 -11.93 -3.72 -5.97
C TRP A 161 -11.93 -3.33 -7.46
N GLU A 162 -12.49 -4.18 -8.33
CA GLU A 162 -12.46 -4.02 -9.80
C GLU A 162 -13.11 -2.73 -10.32
N ASP A 163 -13.99 -2.12 -9.54
CA ASP A 163 -14.62 -0.83 -9.82
C ASP A 163 -13.70 0.37 -9.50
N GLY A 164 -12.52 0.11 -8.95
CA GLY A 164 -11.56 1.10 -8.49
C GLY A 164 -11.91 1.74 -7.15
N ALA A 165 -12.99 1.32 -6.49
CA ALA A 165 -13.38 1.81 -5.18
C ALA A 165 -12.65 1.02 -4.08
N GLN A 166 -12.48 1.67 -2.92
CA GLN A 166 -11.99 0.98 -1.74
C GLN A 166 -13.02 -0.08 -1.31
N ILE A 167 -12.55 -1.25 -0.88
CA ILE A 167 -13.45 -2.36 -0.53
C ILE A 167 -14.46 -1.96 0.55
N ILE A 168 -15.68 -2.46 0.39
CA ILE A 168 -16.78 -2.41 1.36
C ILE A 168 -17.44 -3.79 1.40
N ALA A 169 -18.46 -3.95 2.23
CA ALA A 169 -19.27 -5.17 2.24
C ALA A 169 -19.85 -5.46 0.85
N PRO A 170 -19.80 -6.73 0.39
CA PRO A 170 -19.39 -7.93 1.14
C PRO A 170 -17.89 -8.28 1.06
N HIS A 171 -17.11 -7.63 0.19
CA HIS A 171 -15.72 -8.01 -0.09
C HIS A 171 -14.82 -7.87 1.14
N ASP A 172 -14.97 -6.79 1.91
CA ASP A 172 -14.21 -6.56 3.14
C ASP A 172 -14.32 -7.74 4.13
N LYS A 173 -15.55 -8.17 4.43
CA LYS A 173 -15.83 -9.27 5.37
C LYS A 173 -15.28 -10.60 4.88
N ASN A 174 -15.37 -10.85 3.58
CA ASN A 174 -14.88 -12.11 3.01
C ASN A 174 -13.35 -12.16 3.01
N ILE A 175 -12.67 -11.05 2.66
CA ILE A 175 -11.21 -10.95 2.77
C ILE A 175 -10.77 -11.12 4.22
N ILE A 176 -11.46 -10.47 5.17
CA ILE A 176 -11.16 -10.62 6.60
C ILE A 176 -11.32 -12.07 7.05
N ALA A 177 -12.36 -12.78 6.57
CA ALA A 177 -12.56 -14.19 6.89
C ALA A 177 -11.43 -15.08 6.34
N GLU A 178 -10.98 -14.84 5.10
CA GLU A 178 -9.84 -15.53 4.52
C GLU A 178 -8.54 -15.26 5.30
N VAL A 179 -8.29 -14.00 5.68
CA VAL A 179 -7.12 -13.63 6.50
C VAL A 179 -7.18 -14.29 7.87
N ALA A 180 -8.35 -14.31 8.52
CA ALA A 180 -8.55 -14.93 9.82
C ALA A 180 -8.38 -16.47 9.79
N SER A 181 -8.57 -17.09 8.61
CA SER A 181 -8.33 -18.53 8.42
C SER A 181 -6.84 -18.89 8.42
N ILE A 182 -5.96 -17.91 8.20
CA ILE A 182 -4.51 -18.09 8.18
C ILE A 182 -3.98 -18.04 9.61
N THR A 183 -3.74 -19.22 10.18
CA THR A 183 -3.35 -19.36 11.60
C THR A 183 -1.83 -19.38 11.82
N SER A 184 -1.04 -19.45 10.75
CA SER A 184 0.42 -19.44 10.83
C SER A 184 1.05 -18.78 9.62
N VAL A 185 2.19 -18.11 9.84
CA VAL A 185 3.00 -17.51 8.78
C VAL A 185 3.48 -18.53 7.74
N THR A 186 3.61 -19.80 8.13
CA THR A 186 4.04 -20.88 7.23
C THR A 186 2.97 -21.27 6.20
N GLN A 187 1.72 -20.80 6.37
CA GLN A 187 0.65 -20.97 5.39
C GLN A 187 0.70 -19.89 4.29
N VAL A 188 1.54 -18.87 4.44
CA VAL A 188 1.72 -17.82 3.44
C VAL A 188 2.76 -18.28 2.43
N ASN A 189 2.37 -18.29 1.15
CA ASN A 189 3.30 -18.53 0.06
C ASN A 189 4.02 -17.22 -0.29
N PHE A 190 5.20 -16.98 0.31
CA PHE A 190 5.99 -15.76 0.06
C PHE A 190 6.68 -15.72 -1.31
N GLY A 191 6.60 -16.79 -2.09
CA GLY A 191 7.25 -16.91 -3.40
C GLY A 191 8.76 -17.10 -3.28
N ASP A 192 9.23 -18.33 -3.47
CA ASP A 192 10.65 -18.67 -3.46
C ASP A 192 11.37 -18.33 -4.78
N ASP A 193 10.60 -18.18 -5.86
CA ASP A 193 11.14 -17.84 -7.18
C ASP A 193 11.40 -16.34 -7.31
N LEU A 194 12.65 -15.96 -7.09
CA LEU A 194 13.13 -14.59 -7.22
C LEU A 194 13.25 -14.10 -8.67
N THR A 195 12.96 -14.96 -9.67
CA THR A 195 12.95 -14.58 -11.09
C THR A 195 11.60 -14.03 -11.53
N LEU A 196 10.54 -14.23 -10.75
CA LEU A 196 9.23 -13.65 -11.00
C LEU A 196 9.20 -12.18 -10.57
N PHE A 197 8.93 -11.31 -11.53
CA PHE A 197 8.78 -9.88 -11.31
C PHE A 197 7.40 -9.39 -11.78
N PRO A 198 6.77 -8.46 -11.04
CA PRO A 198 5.51 -7.86 -11.47
C PRO A 198 5.74 -7.04 -12.74
N THR A 199 4.70 -6.90 -13.55
CA THR A 199 4.71 -6.02 -14.73
C THR A 199 4.80 -4.57 -14.24
N PRO A 200 5.81 -3.79 -14.65
CA PRO A 200 5.93 -2.41 -14.21
C PRO A 200 4.80 -1.54 -14.79
N VAL A 201 4.33 -0.58 -14.00
CA VAL A 201 3.40 0.47 -14.42
C VAL A 201 4.11 1.82 -14.32
N GLY A 202 4.15 2.55 -15.44
CA GLY A 202 4.91 3.79 -15.55
C GLY A 202 4.14 4.92 -16.24
N GLU A 203 4.89 5.74 -16.98
CA GLU A 203 4.42 6.99 -17.59
C GLU A 203 3.23 6.82 -18.54
N GLU A 204 3.04 5.63 -19.12
CA GLU A 204 1.91 5.33 -19.99
C GLU A 204 0.57 5.41 -19.25
N VAL A 205 0.52 4.91 -18.01
CA VAL A 205 -0.66 5.00 -17.16
C VAL A 205 -0.78 6.38 -16.56
N ASP A 206 0.34 7.03 -16.20
CA ASP A 206 0.35 8.42 -15.72
C ASP A 206 -0.29 9.36 -16.75
N LYS A 207 0.09 9.21 -18.02
CA LYS A 207 -0.48 10.00 -19.12
C LYS A 207 -1.96 9.74 -19.28
N ALA A 208 -2.41 8.47 -19.25
CA ALA A 208 -3.82 8.13 -19.37
C ALA A 208 -4.64 8.69 -18.20
N PHE A 209 -4.10 8.65 -16.98
CA PHE A 209 -4.72 9.22 -15.78
C PHE A 209 -4.83 10.74 -15.89
N LEU A 210 -3.74 11.42 -16.27
CA LEU A 210 -3.74 12.87 -16.47
C LEU A 210 -4.72 13.26 -17.58
N ASP A 211 -4.71 12.62 -18.74
CA ASP A 211 -5.65 12.89 -19.84
C ASP A 211 -7.11 12.79 -19.35
N ALA A 212 -7.43 11.77 -18.55
CA ALA A 212 -8.75 11.62 -17.94
C ALA A 212 -9.09 12.76 -16.97
N VAL A 213 -8.17 13.15 -16.08
CA VAL A 213 -8.36 14.27 -15.14
C VAL A 213 -8.54 15.60 -15.88
N LEU A 214 -7.70 15.88 -16.88
CA LEU A 214 -7.74 17.12 -17.66
C LEU A 214 -9.03 17.23 -18.49
N SER A 215 -9.62 16.09 -18.91
CA SER A 215 -10.91 16.08 -19.60
C SER A 215 -12.08 16.60 -18.75
N LEU A 216 -11.92 16.66 -17.42
CA LEU A 216 -12.90 17.19 -16.47
C LEU A 216 -12.80 18.72 -16.31
N ALA A 217 -11.88 19.38 -17.01
CA ALA A 217 -11.70 20.83 -16.92
C ALA A 217 -12.96 21.58 -17.41
N LEU A 218 -13.55 22.38 -16.52
CA LEU A 218 -14.81 23.07 -16.79
C LEU A 218 -14.67 24.29 -17.71
N SER A 219 -13.53 24.98 -17.68
CA SER A 219 -13.35 26.21 -18.45
C SER A 219 -11.92 26.36 -18.98
N PRO A 220 -11.57 25.70 -20.10
CA PRO A 220 -10.29 25.87 -20.77
C PRO A 220 -10.00 27.35 -21.13
N ASP A 221 -11.02 28.11 -21.52
CA ASP A 221 -10.88 29.54 -21.83
C ASP A 221 -10.48 30.38 -20.62
N SER A 222 -10.99 30.05 -19.43
CA SER A 222 -10.60 30.74 -18.20
C SER A 222 -9.15 30.45 -17.84
N VAL A 223 -8.71 29.18 -17.99
CA VAL A 223 -7.31 28.81 -17.78
C VAL A 223 -6.40 29.55 -18.75
N LYS A 224 -6.80 29.66 -20.03
CA LYS A 224 -6.03 30.40 -21.04
C LYS A 224 -5.94 31.91 -20.75
N ARG A 225 -7.01 32.54 -20.26
CA ARG A 225 -7.00 33.96 -19.88
C ARG A 225 -6.16 34.25 -18.63
N HIS A 226 -6.02 33.27 -17.75
CA HIS A 226 -5.33 33.38 -16.47
C HIS A 226 -4.16 32.39 -16.37
N SER A 227 -3.49 32.11 -17.49
CA SER A 227 -2.39 31.15 -17.56
C SER A 227 -1.21 31.55 -16.68
N ASP A 228 -1.08 32.85 -16.42
CA ASP A 228 -0.06 33.48 -15.58
C ASP A 228 -0.42 33.54 -14.09
N LEU A 229 -1.55 32.95 -13.67
CA LEU A 229 -1.92 32.83 -12.26
C LEU A 229 -0.78 32.19 -11.47
N LYS A 230 -0.32 32.86 -10.41
CA LYS A 230 0.73 32.36 -9.54
C LYS A 230 0.16 31.29 -8.62
N ILE A 231 0.66 30.06 -8.76
CA ILE A 231 0.25 28.90 -7.97
C ILE A 231 1.45 28.45 -7.15
N VAL A 232 1.28 28.37 -5.83
CA VAL A 232 2.28 27.77 -4.93
C VAL A 232 1.79 26.36 -4.57
N TYR A 233 2.63 25.36 -4.81
CA TYR A 233 2.30 23.96 -4.56
C TYR A 233 3.35 23.29 -3.67
N THR A 234 2.88 22.42 -2.79
CA THR A 234 3.72 21.53 -2.01
C THR A 234 3.10 20.13 -1.99
N PRO A 235 3.87 19.08 -2.30
CA PRO A 235 3.41 17.71 -2.15
C PRO A 235 3.59 17.19 -0.72
N LEU A 236 4.17 17.98 0.20
CA LEU A 236 4.52 17.59 1.57
C LEU A 236 5.30 16.25 1.61
N HIS A 237 6.29 16.10 0.72
CA HIS A 237 7.06 14.88 0.51
C HIS A 237 6.27 13.64 0.03
N GLY A 238 5.00 13.81 -0.31
CA GLY A 238 4.09 12.75 -0.70
C GLY A 238 4.05 12.46 -2.20
N THR A 239 3.04 11.70 -2.60
CA THR A 239 2.86 11.16 -3.95
C THR A 239 2.49 12.21 -5.02
N GLY A 240 2.14 13.43 -4.61
CA GLY A 240 1.75 14.50 -5.53
C GLY A 240 2.92 15.19 -6.25
N VAL A 241 4.16 14.89 -5.85
CA VAL A 241 5.39 15.57 -6.29
C VAL A 241 5.54 15.65 -7.82
N ARG A 242 5.08 14.64 -8.55
CA ARG A 242 5.18 14.58 -10.02
C ARG A 242 3.90 15.03 -10.71
N LEU A 243 2.79 14.36 -10.41
CA LEU A 243 1.57 14.48 -11.21
C LEU A 243 0.87 15.82 -11.06
N VAL A 244 0.91 16.46 -9.89
CA VAL A 244 0.19 17.74 -9.69
C VAL A 244 0.86 18.88 -10.46
N PRO A 245 2.19 19.14 -10.33
CA PRO A 245 2.85 20.14 -11.15
C PRO A 245 2.72 19.85 -12.65
N GLN A 246 2.84 18.59 -13.06
CA GLN A 246 2.67 18.19 -14.46
C GLN A 246 1.24 18.47 -14.96
N GLY A 247 0.22 18.07 -14.21
CA GLY A 247 -1.18 18.32 -14.55
C GLY A 247 -1.50 19.81 -14.68
N LEU A 248 -1.00 20.65 -13.75
CA LEU A 248 -1.17 22.10 -13.83
C LEU A 248 -0.52 22.70 -15.09
N ARG A 249 0.68 22.23 -15.47
CA ARG A 249 1.35 22.66 -16.71
C ARG A 249 0.55 22.24 -17.95
N LEU A 250 0.09 20.98 -17.98
CA LEU A 250 -0.72 20.45 -19.09
C LEU A 250 -2.05 21.18 -19.24
N LEU A 251 -2.65 21.65 -18.14
CA LEU A 251 -3.87 22.46 -18.17
C LEU A 251 -3.62 23.85 -18.80
N GLY A 252 -2.39 24.35 -18.76
CA GLY A 252 -1.97 25.62 -19.38
C GLY A 252 -1.44 26.68 -18.43
N PHE A 253 -1.23 26.36 -17.14
CA PHE A 253 -0.62 27.31 -16.20
C PHE A 253 0.89 27.37 -16.35
N SER A 254 1.46 28.58 -16.40
CA SER A 254 2.90 28.82 -16.56
C SER A 254 3.61 29.08 -15.24
N ASN A 255 2.92 29.66 -14.25
CA ASN A 255 3.52 30.19 -13.02
C ASN A 255 3.28 29.28 -11.81
N ILE A 256 3.88 28.09 -11.85
CA ILE A 256 3.80 27.08 -10.78
C ILE A 256 5.11 27.09 -10.00
N TYR A 257 5.02 27.45 -8.72
CA TYR A 257 6.13 27.53 -7.78
C TYR A 257 6.03 26.38 -6.78
N ASN A 258 7.02 25.49 -6.79
CA ASN A 258 7.09 24.42 -5.81
C ASN A 258 7.78 24.93 -4.54
N VAL A 259 7.42 24.36 -3.40
CA VAL A 259 8.12 24.59 -2.14
C VAL A 259 9.29 23.61 -2.08
N ASP A 260 10.49 24.03 -2.50
CA ASP A 260 11.68 23.17 -2.65
C ASP A 260 11.96 22.28 -1.43
N ALA A 261 11.80 22.83 -0.21
CA ALA A 261 12.01 22.10 1.04
C ALA A 261 11.05 20.91 1.23
N GLN A 262 9.97 20.82 0.45
CA GLN A 262 8.90 19.83 0.54
C GLN A 262 8.68 19.06 -0.78
N ASP A 263 9.42 19.40 -1.84
CA ASP A 263 9.25 18.87 -3.20
C ASP A 263 10.14 17.65 -3.48
N VAL A 264 10.43 16.86 -2.44
CA VAL A 264 11.21 15.64 -2.49
C VAL A 264 10.47 14.52 -1.79
N SER A 265 10.38 13.35 -2.43
CA SER A 265 9.77 12.18 -1.82
C SER A 265 10.63 11.66 -0.67
N ASP A 266 10.15 11.81 0.56
CA ASP A 266 10.84 11.40 1.78
C ASP A 266 9.85 10.80 2.77
N GLY A 267 10.06 9.53 3.11
CA GLY A 267 9.21 8.77 4.03
C GLY A 267 9.29 9.23 5.49
N ASN A 268 10.25 10.09 5.84
CA ASN A 268 10.35 10.71 7.15
C ASN A 268 9.53 12.01 7.26
N PHE A 269 9.01 12.54 6.14
CA PHE A 269 8.24 13.79 6.08
C PHE A 269 8.88 14.92 6.92
N PRO A 270 10.16 15.28 6.70
CA PRO A 270 10.99 16.04 7.64
C PRO A 270 10.48 17.45 7.97
N THR A 271 9.60 18.01 7.13
CA THR A 271 9.01 19.35 7.35
C THR A 271 7.56 19.31 7.84
N VAL A 272 6.99 18.11 8.03
CA VAL A 272 5.61 17.93 8.49
C VAL A 272 5.63 17.75 10.00
N VAL A 273 5.04 18.69 10.72
CA VAL A 273 4.84 18.59 12.17
C VAL A 273 3.49 17.91 12.42
N SER A 274 3.53 16.77 13.10
CA SER A 274 2.35 15.99 13.51
C SER A 274 1.79 16.44 14.85
#